data_AF-A0A946YIB9-F1
#
_entry.id   AF-A0A946YIB9-F1
#
_cell.length_a   1.000
_cell.length_b   1.000
_cell.length_c   1.000
_cell.angle_alpha   90.00
_cell.angle_beta   90.00
_cell.angle_gamma   90.00
#
_symmetry.space_group_name_H-M   'P 1'
#
loop_
_entity.id
_entity.type
_entity.pdbx_description
1 polymer ?
#
loop_
_entity_poly.entity_id
_entity_poly.type
_entity_poly.pdbx_seq_one_letter_code
_entity_poly.pdbx_strand_id
1 'polypeptide(L)'
;SYEVFMGISILGVVALAGSFNLREIVLAQSGGWYVVPQVIGFIIFLIAGIAESHRLPFDMPEAEQEIVAGYHTEYSGMKFGMFFVGEYLGLVLISSLITVLFFGGWLGPGFLPPIFWFALKAAFFIAFFILLRAAIPRPRYDQLMRYGWLFLLPLSLVNLLVTGALILLESGG
;
A
#
# COMPACT_ATOMS: atom_id res chain seq x y z
N SER A 1 -2.68 -2.63 -13.15
CA SER A 1 -2.88 -1.17 -13.31
C SER A 1 -2.57 -0.38 -12.06
N TYR A 2 -3.03 -0.81 -10.87
CA TYR A 2 -2.80 -0.07 -9.62
C TYR A 2 -1.35 -0.05 -9.13
N GLU A 3 -0.57 -1.07 -9.51
CA GLU A 3 0.87 -1.15 -9.29
C GLU A 3 1.64 0.09 -9.80
N VAL A 4 1.21 0.70 -10.91
CA VAL A 4 1.82 1.93 -11.44
C VAL A 4 1.64 3.08 -10.46
N PHE A 5 0.44 3.23 -9.87
CA PHE A 5 0.17 4.26 -8.87
C PHE A 5 0.93 3.98 -7.57
N MET A 6 1.02 2.71 -7.19
CA MET A 6 1.81 2.27 -6.04
C MET A 6 3.27 2.67 -6.24
N GLY A 7 3.89 2.32 -7.36
CA GLY A 7 5.28 2.69 -7.68
C GLY A 7 5.54 4.19 -7.59
N ILE A 8 4.71 5.01 -8.24
CA ILE A 8 4.88 6.48 -8.23
C ILE A 8 4.72 7.05 -6.82
N SER A 9 3.80 6.52 -6.01
CA SER A 9 3.58 7.00 -4.64
C SER A 9 4.78 6.72 -3.71
N ILE A 10 5.55 5.66 -3.97
CA ILE A 10 6.76 5.32 -3.20
C ILE A 10 7.93 6.24 -3.58
N LEU A 11 7.99 6.75 -4.81
CA LEU A 11 9.10 7.59 -5.27
C LEU A 11 9.27 8.85 -4.41
N GLY A 12 8.19 9.43 -3.87
CA GLY A 12 8.28 10.56 -2.95
C GLY A 12 8.98 10.21 -1.64
N VAL A 13 8.71 9.01 -1.11
CA VAL A 13 9.36 8.49 0.11
C VAL A 13 10.83 8.19 -0.16
N VAL A 14 11.14 7.55 -1.29
CA VAL A 14 12.52 7.23 -1.69
C VAL A 14 13.33 8.49 -1.91
N ALA A 15 12.75 9.53 -2.53
CA ALA A 15 13.41 10.81 -2.72
C ALA A 15 13.78 11.48 -1.39
N LEU A 16 12.89 11.44 -0.39
CA LEU A 16 13.16 11.96 0.95
C LEU A 16 14.19 11.12 1.73
N ALA A 17 14.22 9.81 1.52
CA ALA A 17 15.18 8.92 2.16
C ALA A 17 16.57 8.95 1.50
N GLY A 18 16.66 9.35 0.23
CA GLY A 18 17.90 9.36 -0.56
C GLY A 18 18.43 7.97 -0.95
N SER A 19 17.64 6.91 -0.72
CA SER A 19 18.05 5.53 -0.96
C SER A 19 16.87 4.61 -1.27
N PHE A 20 17.12 3.60 -2.09
CA PHE A 20 16.17 2.51 -2.37
C PHE A 20 16.25 1.38 -1.34
N ASN A 21 17.22 1.43 -0.41
CA ASN A 21 17.37 0.41 0.62
C ASN A 21 16.31 0.60 1.71
N LEU A 22 15.43 -0.39 1.88
CA LEU A 22 14.36 -0.38 2.88
C LEU A 22 14.87 -0.12 4.30
N ARG A 23 16.07 -0.61 4.64
CA ARG A 23 16.68 -0.36 5.96
C ARG A 23 17.03 1.10 6.14
N GLU A 24 17.61 1.73 5.12
CA GLU A 24 17.99 3.15 5.16
C GLU A 24 16.76 4.03 5.19
N ILE A 25 15.72 3.69 4.43
CA ILE A 25 14.40 4.36 4.47
C ILE A 25 13.82 4.33 5.89
N VAL A 26 13.90 3.21 6.59
CA VAL A 26 13.43 3.13 7.99
C VAL A 26 14.28 3.99 8.90
N LEU A 27 15.60 3.92 8.81
CA LEU A 27 16.50 4.70 9.68
C LEU A 27 16.38 6.22 9.46
N ALA A 28 16.13 6.66 8.23
CA ALA A 28 15.87 8.05 7.89
C ALA A 28 14.58 8.60 8.56
N GLN A 29 13.66 7.74 8.97
CA GLN A 29 12.43 8.10 9.69
C GLN A 29 12.62 8.27 11.21
N SER A 30 13.85 8.24 11.71
CA SER A 30 14.15 8.49 13.14
C SER A 30 13.78 9.91 13.59
N GLY A 31 13.85 10.90 12.68
CA GLY A 31 13.46 12.29 12.94
C GLY A 31 11.97 12.60 12.76
N GLY A 32 11.19 11.64 12.26
CA GLY A 32 9.76 11.81 11.96
C GLY A 32 9.26 10.80 10.93
N TRP A 33 7.99 10.44 11.01
CA TRP A 33 7.36 9.49 10.08
C TRP A 33 7.04 10.14 8.74
N TYR A 34 7.29 9.42 7.64
CA TYR A 34 7.02 9.94 6.30
C TYR A 34 5.53 10.11 5.99
N VAL A 35 4.62 9.58 6.82
CA VAL A 35 3.18 9.90 6.73
C VAL A 35 2.93 11.40 6.69
N VAL A 36 3.65 12.20 7.49
CA VAL A 36 3.40 13.63 7.63
C VAL A 36 3.80 14.43 6.37
N PRO A 37 5.03 14.31 5.85
CA PRO A 37 5.39 14.99 4.60
C PRO A 37 4.73 14.36 3.37
N GLN A 38 4.44 13.05 3.39
CA GLN A 38 3.89 12.30 2.25
C GLN A 38 2.46 11.81 2.51
N VAL A 39 1.56 12.64 3.07
CA VAL A 39 0.16 12.25 3.31
C VAL A 39 -0.53 11.84 2.01
N ILE A 40 -0.30 12.61 0.93
CA ILE A 40 -0.90 12.35 -0.37
C ILE A 40 -0.35 11.04 -0.95
N GLY A 41 0.97 10.84 -0.91
CA GLY A 41 1.62 9.60 -1.32
C GLY A 41 1.10 8.39 -0.53
N PHE A 42 0.94 8.53 0.78
CA PHE A 42 0.39 7.49 1.65
C PHE A 42 -1.05 7.12 1.27
N ILE A 43 -1.93 8.09 1.06
CA ILE A 43 -3.32 7.83 0.67
C ILE A 43 -3.38 7.10 -0.67
N ILE A 44 -2.54 7.51 -1.64
CA ILE A 44 -2.49 6.86 -2.95
C ILE A 44 -1.96 5.43 -2.82
N PHE A 45 -0.89 5.21 -2.05
CA PHE A 45 -0.35 3.88 -1.77
C PHE A 45 -1.40 2.99 -1.10
N LEU A 46 -2.15 3.53 -0.13
CA LEU A 46 -3.21 2.82 0.57
C LEU A 46 -4.31 2.39 -0.41
N ILE A 47 -4.84 3.32 -1.21
CA ILE A 47 -5.89 3.03 -2.20
C ILE A 47 -5.41 2.00 -3.24
N ALA A 48 -4.19 2.18 -3.76
CA ALA A 48 -3.58 1.26 -4.71
C ALA A 48 -3.38 -0.13 -4.08
N GLY A 49 -2.97 -0.20 -2.81
CA GLY A 49 -2.80 -1.45 -2.07
C GLY A 49 -4.10 -2.22 -1.85
N ILE A 50 -5.22 -1.54 -1.57
CA ILE A 50 -6.53 -2.22 -1.49
C ILE A 50 -6.90 -2.77 -2.87
N ALA A 51 -6.68 -1.99 -3.93
CA ALA A 51 -7.04 -2.40 -5.29
C ALA A 51 -6.17 -3.54 -5.84
N GLU A 52 -4.90 -3.62 -5.41
CA GLU A 52 -3.96 -4.69 -5.79
C GLU A 52 -4.12 -5.96 -4.96
N SER A 53 -4.71 -5.87 -3.76
CA SER A 53 -5.00 -7.06 -2.94
C SER A 53 -6.04 -7.99 -3.56
N HIS A 54 -6.67 -7.60 -4.69
CA HIS A 54 -7.68 -8.36 -5.43
C HIS A 54 -8.79 -8.93 -4.55
N ARG A 55 -9.05 -8.26 -3.41
CA ARG A 55 -9.94 -8.70 -2.34
C ARG A 55 -11.06 -7.68 -2.12
N LEU A 56 -12.23 -8.13 -1.65
CA LEU A 56 -13.38 -7.31 -1.25
C LEU A 56 -12.90 -6.06 -0.50
N PRO A 57 -13.26 -4.84 -0.95
CA PRO A 57 -14.32 -4.49 -1.90
C PRO A 57 -13.91 -4.51 -3.40
N PHE A 58 -12.65 -4.81 -3.75
CA PHE A 58 -12.12 -4.75 -5.12
C PHE A 58 -11.80 -6.14 -5.72
N ASP A 59 -12.73 -7.09 -5.59
CA ASP A 59 -12.63 -8.39 -6.27
C ASP A 59 -12.94 -8.24 -7.76
N MET A 60 -11.90 -8.15 -8.58
CA MET A 60 -12.04 -8.31 -10.04
C MET A 60 -12.18 -9.77 -10.51
N PRO A 61 -11.66 -10.79 -9.80
CA PRO A 61 -11.81 -12.20 -10.24
C PRO A 61 -13.12 -12.87 -9.83
N GLU A 62 -13.84 -12.36 -8.82
CA GLU A 62 -15.07 -12.99 -8.29
C GLU A 62 -16.39 -12.29 -8.71
N ALA A 63 -16.33 -11.12 -9.36
CA ALA A 63 -17.52 -10.30 -9.63
C ALA A 63 -18.29 -10.70 -10.91
N GLU A 64 -19.26 -11.60 -10.72
CA GLU A 64 -20.66 -11.59 -11.25
C GLU A 64 -20.95 -11.46 -12.76
N GLN A 65 -19.99 -11.24 -13.67
CA GLN A 65 -20.26 -11.14 -15.13
C GLN A 65 -19.68 -12.26 -16.00
N GLU A 66 -18.85 -13.16 -15.46
CA GLU A 66 -18.44 -14.39 -16.15
C GLU A 66 -18.84 -15.62 -15.33
N ILE A 67 -19.57 -16.53 -15.96
CA ILE A 67 -20.43 -17.57 -15.34
C ILE A 67 -19.72 -18.69 -14.57
N VAL A 68 -18.42 -18.58 -14.28
CA VAL A 68 -17.70 -19.65 -13.58
C VAL A 68 -16.61 -19.01 -12.73
N ALA A 69 -16.66 -19.18 -11.41
CA ALA A 69 -15.57 -18.83 -10.51
C ALA A 69 -14.35 -19.70 -10.85
N GLY A 70 -13.55 -19.28 -11.84
CA GLY A 70 -12.64 -20.15 -12.62
C GLY A 70 -11.79 -21.07 -11.74
N TYR A 71 -11.00 -20.52 -10.83
CA TYR A 71 -10.15 -21.34 -9.96
C TYR A 71 -10.91 -22.08 -8.84
N HIS A 72 -12.11 -21.62 -8.45
CA HIS A 72 -12.98 -22.30 -7.50
C HIS A 72 -13.66 -23.54 -8.10
N THR A 73 -13.88 -23.55 -9.42
CA THR A 73 -14.47 -24.68 -10.14
C THR A 73 -13.45 -25.60 -10.78
N GLU A 74 -12.26 -25.09 -11.13
CA GLU A 74 -11.21 -25.86 -11.81
C GLU A 74 -10.24 -26.57 -10.86
N TYR A 75 -10.08 -26.08 -9.62
CA TYR A 75 -9.15 -26.64 -8.65
C TYR A 75 -9.84 -27.13 -7.38
N SER A 76 -9.42 -28.31 -6.90
CA SER A 76 -9.88 -28.89 -5.63
C SER A 76 -8.72 -29.17 -4.67
N GLY A 77 -9.04 -29.30 -3.38
CA GLY A 77 -8.08 -29.68 -2.32
C GLY A 77 -7.00 -28.63 -2.07
N MET A 78 -5.72 -29.04 -2.10
CA MET A 78 -4.59 -28.17 -1.74
C MET A 78 -4.38 -27.02 -2.73
N LYS A 79 -4.68 -27.23 -4.03
CA LYS A 79 -4.51 -26.20 -5.07
C LYS A 79 -5.48 -25.03 -4.87
N PHE A 80 -6.71 -25.31 -4.46
CA PHE A 80 -7.68 -24.30 -4.05
C PHE A 80 -7.19 -23.50 -2.82
N GLY A 81 -6.66 -24.19 -1.81
CA GLY A 81 -6.12 -23.54 -0.61
C GLY A 81 -4.95 -22.58 -0.88
N MET A 82 -4.11 -22.89 -1.87
CA MET A 82 -2.97 -22.03 -2.22
C MET A 82 -3.39 -20.65 -2.77
N PHE A 83 -4.55 -20.54 -3.43
CA PHE A 83 -5.05 -19.23 -3.90
C PHE A 83 -5.35 -18.29 -2.72
N PHE A 84 -6.05 -18.79 -1.69
CA PHE A 84 -6.29 -18.01 -0.47
C PHE A 84 -4.98 -17.63 0.23
N VAL A 85 -4.03 -18.55 0.34
CA VAL A 85 -2.72 -18.25 0.95
C VAL A 85 -2.00 -17.14 0.18
N GLY A 86 -2.02 -17.17 -1.15
CA GLY A 86 -1.43 -16.13 -2.00
C GLY A 86 -2.07 -14.76 -1.77
N GLU A 87 -3.39 -14.68 -1.69
CA GLU A 87 -4.12 -13.44 -1.40
C GLU A 87 -3.77 -12.87 -0.02
N TYR A 88 -3.74 -13.73 1.02
CA TYR A 88 -3.36 -13.30 2.36
C TYR A 88 -1.89 -12.87 2.45
N LEU A 89 -1.00 -13.50 1.68
CA LEU A 89 0.39 -13.07 1.56
C LEU A 89 0.51 -11.67 0.94
N GLY A 90 -0.29 -11.37 -0.09
CA GLY A 90 -0.37 -10.04 -0.69
C GLY A 90 -0.80 -8.97 0.33
N LEU A 91 -1.83 -9.25 1.12
CA LEU A 91 -2.30 -8.35 2.17
C LEU A 91 -1.23 -8.10 3.24
N VAL A 92 -0.54 -9.15 3.69
CA VAL A 92 0.56 -9.03 4.66
C VAL A 92 1.72 -8.22 4.07
N LEU A 93 2.06 -8.45 2.80
CA LEU A 93 3.12 -7.74 2.10
C LEU A 93 2.82 -6.24 2.00
N ILE A 94 1.63 -5.86 1.53
CA ILE A 94 1.23 -4.46 1.39
C ILE A 94 1.19 -3.78 2.76
N SER A 95 0.65 -4.45 3.79
CA SER A 95 0.63 -3.93 5.17
C SER A 95 2.04 -3.73 5.74
N SER A 96 2.96 -4.64 5.41
CA SER A 96 4.36 -4.52 5.81
C SER A 96 5.07 -3.37 5.11
N LEU A 97 4.80 -3.17 3.81
CA LEU A 97 5.38 -2.06 3.03
C LEU A 97 4.89 -0.71 3.55
N ILE A 98 3.61 -0.57 3.87
CA ILE A 98 3.09 0.66 4.50
C ILE A 98 3.84 0.97 5.80
N THR A 99 4.05 -0.06 6.61
CA THR A 99 4.74 0.06 7.90
C THR A 99 6.18 0.54 7.72
N VAL A 100 6.92 -0.04 6.77
CA VAL A 100 8.33 0.30 6.49
C VAL A 100 8.46 1.68 5.85
N LEU A 101 7.64 1.97 4.84
CA LEU A 101 7.80 3.16 4.00
C LEU A 101 7.26 4.42 4.67
N PHE A 102 6.17 4.33 5.44
CA PHE A 102 5.51 5.52 5.98
C PHE A 102 5.60 5.63 7.51
N PHE A 103 5.54 4.53 8.25
CA PHE A 103 5.37 4.50 9.72
C PHE A 103 6.64 4.12 10.49
N GLY A 104 7.82 4.26 9.90
CA GLY A 104 9.10 4.06 10.56
C GLY A 104 9.45 2.60 10.84
N GLY A 105 8.81 1.64 10.18
CA GLY A 105 9.13 0.22 10.33
C GLY A 105 9.15 -0.25 11.78
N TRP A 106 10.32 -0.71 12.21
CA TRP A 106 10.61 -1.19 13.57
C TRP A 106 11.02 -0.09 14.56
N LEU A 107 11.13 1.18 14.13
CA LEU A 107 11.43 2.28 15.02
C LEU A 107 10.24 2.56 15.93
N GLY A 108 10.51 2.57 17.24
CA GLY A 108 9.55 2.91 18.27
C GLY A 108 10.28 3.28 19.56
N PRO A 109 9.58 3.87 20.54
CA PRO A 109 10.15 4.13 21.86
C PRO A 109 10.77 2.85 22.45
N GLY A 110 11.91 2.99 23.15
CA GLY A 110 12.71 1.87 23.68
C GLY A 110 12.05 1.00 24.74
N PHE A 111 10.73 1.11 24.93
CA PHE A 111 9.92 0.32 25.84
C PHE A 111 9.66 -1.10 25.33
N LEU A 112 9.64 -1.32 24.01
CA LEU A 112 9.39 -2.64 23.39
C LEU A 112 10.48 -3.01 22.37
N PRO A 113 10.79 -4.30 22.19
CA PRO A 113 11.75 -4.71 21.18
C PRO A 113 11.29 -4.32 19.75
N PRO A 114 12.20 -3.99 18.83
CA PRO A 114 11.86 -3.46 17.49
C PRO A 114 10.93 -4.38 16.67
N ILE A 115 11.06 -5.70 16.83
CA ILE A 115 10.22 -6.67 16.15
C ILE A 115 8.74 -6.56 16.54
N PHE A 116 8.46 -6.25 17.80
CA PHE A 116 7.08 -6.08 18.29
C PHE A 116 6.46 -4.80 17.75
N TRP A 117 7.24 -3.73 17.62
CA TRP A 117 6.76 -2.49 16.99
C TRP A 117 6.38 -2.70 15.53
N PHE A 118 7.22 -3.41 14.79
CA PHE A 118 6.93 -3.78 13.41
C PHE A 118 5.67 -4.64 13.32
N ALA A 119 5.60 -5.72 14.12
CA ALA A 119 4.46 -6.62 14.12
C ALA A 119 3.16 -5.93 14.52
N LEU A 120 3.18 -5.04 15.52
CA LEU A 120 2.02 -4.29 15.98
C LEU A 120 1.49 -3.35 14.89
N LYS A 121 2.37 -2.59 14.24
CA LYS A 121 1.99 -1.69 13.14
C LYS A 121 1.48 -2.47 11.94
N ALA A 122 2.16 -3.54 11.54
CA ALA A 122 1.71 -4.40 10.45
C ALA A 122 0.35 -5.04 10.78
N ALA A 123 0.16 -5.56 12.00
CA ALA A 123 -1.12 -6.10 12.46
C ALA A 123 -2.23 -5.05 12.48
N PHE A 124 -1.94 -3.81 12.85
CA PHE A 124 -2.88 -2.70 12.76
C PHE A 124 -3.34 -2.48 11.32
N PHE A 125 -2.43 -2.45 10.33
CA PHE A 125 -2.81 -2.32 8.92
C PHE A 125 -3.59 -3.52 8.41
N ILE A 126 -3.21 -4.74 8.79
CA ILE A 126 -3.96 -5.95 8.45
C ILE A 126 -5.39 -5.84 8.98
N ALA A 127 -5.56 -5.49 10.26
CA ALA A 127 -6.87 -5.30 10.86
C ALA A 127 -7.65 -4.17 10.18
N PHE A 128 -6.98 -3.07 9.84
CA PHE A 128 -7.56 -1.96 9.11
C PHE A 128 -8.08 -2.38 7.72
N PHE A 129 -7.31 -3.16 6.95
CA PHE A 129 -7.78 -3.71 5.66
C PHE A 129 -8.96 -4.66 5.83
N ILE A 130 -8.96 -5.49 6.89
CA ILE A 130 -10.10 -6.37 7.21
C ILE A 130 -11.34 -5.55 7.57
N LEU A 131 -11.19 -4.45 8.31
CA LEU A 131 -12.29 -3.54 8.65
C LEU A 131 -12.81 -2.79 7.42
N LEU A 132 -11.93 -2.30 6.55
CA LEU A 132 -12.32 -1.64 5.30
C LEU A 132 -13.15 -2.56 4.41
N ARG A 133 -12.80 -3.85 4.35
CA ARG A 133 -13.61 -4.87 3.68
C ARG A 133 -15.03 -4.95 4.23
N ALA A 134 -15.20 -4.83 5.54
CA ALA A 134 -16.53 -4.86 6.16
C ALA A 134 -17.30 -3.54 5.99
N ALA A 135 -16.60 -2.41 5.83
CA ALA A 135 -17.19 -1.08 5.81
C ALA A 135 -17.58 -0.57 4.42
N ILE A 136 -16.90 -0.99 3.35
CA ILE A 136 -17.06 -0.41 2.01
C ILE A 136 -17.94 -1.30 1.12
N PRO A 137 -19.04 -0.77 0.54
CA PRO A 137 -19.83 -1.48 -0.46
C PRO A 137 -19.01 -1.63 -1.75
N ARG A 138 -19.12 -2.78 -2.42
CA ARG A 138 -18.39 -3.13 -3.65
C ARG A 138 -18.56 -2.02 -4.73
N PRO A 139 -17.50 -1.25 -5.05
CA PRO A 139 -17.56 -0.26 -6.11
C PRO A 139 -17.35 -0.92 -7.48
N ARG A 140 -17.99 -0.35 -8.51
CA ARG A 140 -17.86 -0.85 -9.89
C ARG A 140 -16.43 -0.63 -10.42
N TYR A 141 -15.86 -1.66 -11.03
CA TYR A 141 -14.49 -1.64 -11.58
C TYR A 141 -14.24 -0.44 -12.51
N ASP A 142 -15.15 -0.18 -13.45
CA ASP A 142 -15.03 0.94 -14.39
C ASP A 142 -14.88 2.30 -13.70
N GLN A 143 -15.59 2.49 -12.58
CA GLN A 143 -15.55 3.74 -11.82
C GLN A 143 -14.25 3.88 -11.06
N LEU A 144 -13.76 2.77 -10.47
CA LEU A 144 -12.49 2.75 -9.76
C LEU A 144 -11.30 2.97 -10.70
N MET A 145 -11.31 2.34 -11.87
CA MET A 145 -10.27 2.52 -12.88
C MET A 145 -10.27 3.94 -13.39
N ARG A 146 -11.44 4.48 -13.73
CA ARG A 146 -11.56 5.88 -14.16
C ARG A 146 -11.09 6.84 -13.07
N TYR A 147 -11.40 6.59 -11.81
CA TYR A 147 -10.91 7.41 -10.69
C TYR A 147 -9.40 7.31 -10.51
N GLY A 148 -8.83 6.11 -10.60
CA GLY A 148 -7.39 5.90 -10.50
C GLY A 148 -6.61 6.66 -11.57
N TRP A 149 -7.06 6.58 -12.82
CA TRP A 149 -6.39 7.24 -13.92
C TRP A 149 -6.63 8.75 -13.98
N LEU A 150 -7.86 9.21 -13.71
CA LEU A 150 -8.17 10.64 -13.80
C LEU A 150 -7.73 11.45 -12.57
N PHE A 151 -7.70 10.83 -11.39
CA PHE A 151 -7.40 11.55 -10.15
C PHE A 151 -6.11 11.05 -9.48
N LEU A 152 -5.92 9.74 -9.29
CA LEU A 152 -4.75 9.25 -8.54
C LEU A 152 -3.43 9.47 -9.30
N LEU A 153 -3.41 9.29 -10.63
CA LEU A 153 -2.21 9.50 -11.45
C LEU A 153 -1.71 10.95 -11.45
N PRO A 154 -2.52 11.96 -11.81
CA PRO A 154 -2.03 13.34 -11.78
C PRO A 154 -1.67 13.77 -10.35
N LEU A 155 -2.43 13.31 -9.35
CA LEU A 155 -2.16 13.65 -7.96
C LEU A 155 -0.84 13.06 -7.46
N SER A 156 -0.50 11.82 -7.82
CA SER A 156 0.77 11.19 -7.44
C SER A 156 1.96 11.88 -8.10
N LEU A 157 1.82 12.28 -9.37
CA LEU A 157 2.84 13.02 -10.09
C LEU A 157 3.06 14.42 -9.51
N VAL A 158 1.98 15.15 -9.19
CA VAL A 158 2.08 16.47 -8.55
C VAL A 158 2.76 16.33 -7.18
N ASN A 159 2.38 15.33 -6.38
CA ASN A 159 3.01 15.08 -5.09
C ASN A 159 4.51 14.80 -5.22
N LEU A 160 4.91 14.00 -6.22
CA LEU A 160 6.32 13.73 -6.50
C LEU A 160 7.07 15.00 -6.92
N LEU A 161 6.49 15.81 -7.81
CA LEU A 161 7.09 17.07 -8.27
C LEU A 161 7.26 18.07 -7.12
N VAL A 162 6.25 18.22 -6.26
CA VAL A 162 6.30 19.08 -5.08
C VAL A 162 7.40 18.61 -4.13
N THR A 163 7.47 17.30 -3.87
CA THR A 163 8.52 16.71 -3.02
C THR A 163 9.91 16.99 -3.58
N GLY A 164 10.11 16.76 -4.88
CA GLY A 164 11.38 17.03 -5.55
C GLY A 164 11.76 18.51 -5.50
N ALA A 165 10.79 19.41 -5.68
CA ALA A 165 11.00 20.85 -5.57
C ALA A 165 11.40 21.29 -4.16
N LEU A 166 10.75 20.73 -3.11
CA LEU A 166 11.10 21.02 -1.71
C LEU A 166 12.52 20.57 -1.37
N ILE A 167 12.90 19.35 -1.76
CA ILE A 167 14.26 18.84 -1.56
C ILE A 167 15.29 19.74 -2.27
N LEU A 168 14.99 20.17 -3.50
CA LEU A 168 15.89 21.04 -4.26
C LEU A 168 16.09 22.39 -3.55
N LEU A 169 15.00 22.99 -3.04
CA LEU A 169 15.05 24.26 -2.30
C LEU A 169 15.86 24.15 -1.01
N GLU A 170 15.76 23.04 -0.28
CA GLU A 170 16.57 22.78 0.92
C GLU A 170 18.03 22.50 0.60
N SER A 171 18.34 21.91 -0.56
CA SER A 171 19.72 21.63 -1.00
C SER A 171 20.46 22.83 -1.59
N GLY A 172 19.72 23.85 -2.04
CA GLY A 172 20.24 25.01 -2.76
C GLY A 172 20.43 26.29 -1.92
N GLY A 173 20.18 26.22 -0.60
CA GLY A 173 20.43 27.31 0.37
C GLY A 173 21.57 26.98 1.31
#